data_AF-A0A401QBI9-F1
#
_entry.id   AF-A0A401QBI9-F1
#
_cell.length_a   1.000
_cell.length_b   1.000
_cell.length_c   1.000
_cell.angle_alpha   90.00
_cell.angle_beta   90.00
_cell.angle_gamma   90.00
#
_symmetry.space_group_name_H-M   'P 1'
#
loop_
_entity.id
_entity.type
_entity.pdbx_description
1 polymer ?
#
loop_
_entity_poly.entity_id
_entity_poly.type
_entity_poly.pdbx_seq_one_letter_code
_entity_poly.pdbx_strand_id
1 'polypeptide(L)'
;YISSKAAAPNVSSKHYQCNILEEDQLTDLTEAGDKIHPDFHLWMICNISACGSLPGILRRCMTKLVIETPSMLQNTLRRSYSQAQIKLGDTIKAERLVLLAALHSILLHRQHYRSWVQAHPYHWTQADLFAALDIQVKLQTTWDDSESLLELLI
;
A
#
# COMPACT_ATOMS: atom_id res chain seq x y z
N TYR A 1 19.54 -43.22 -26.02
CA TYR A 1 18.09 -43.10 -26.17
C TYR A 1 17.45 -43.39 -24.82
N ILE A 2 16.33 -42.72 -24.52
CA ILE A 2 15.60 -42.66 -23.24
C ILE A 2 16.00 -41.46 -22.37
N SER A 3 15.30 -40.36 -22.65
CA SER A 3 15.18 -39.14 -21.86
C SER A 3 14.06 -39.36 -20.84
N SER A 4 14.38 -39.38 -19.54
CA SER A 4 13.39 -39.43 -18.47
C SER A 4 12.95 -38.02 -18.12
N LYS A 5 11.82 -37.60 -18.70
CA LYS A 5 11.15 -36.33 -18.43
C LYS A 5 10.49 -36.40 -17.06
N ALA A 6 11.03 -35.65 -16.09
CA ALA A 6 10.44 -35.50 -14.76
C ALA A 6 9.05 -34.84 -14.87
N ALA A 7 8.06 -35.45 -14.24
CA ALA A 7 6.68 -34.98 -14.19
C ALA A 7 6.58 -33.72 -13.31
N ALA A 8 6.13 -32.62 -13.90
CA ALA A 8 5.77 -31.42 -13.17
C ALA A 8 4.47 -31.67 -12.36
N PRO A 9 4.33 -31.12 -11.14
CA PRO A 9 3.12 -31.26 -10.36
C PRO A 9 1.95 -30.59 -11.10
N ASN A 10 0.86 -31.35 -11.26
CA ASN A 10 -0.43 -30.87 -11.77
C ASN A 10 -0.97 -29.76 -10.85
N VAL A 11 -0.61 -28.52 -11.14
CA VAL A 11 -1.31 -27.35 -10.61
C VAL A 11 -2.63 -27.28 -11.36
N SER A 12 -3.68 -27.83 -10.74
CA SER A 12 -5.06 -27.60 -11.16
C SER A 12 -5.33 -26.10 -11.06
N SER A 13 -5.11 -25.41 -12.18
CA SER A 13 -5.49 -24.02 -12.35
C SER A 13 -7.01 -23.98 -12.27
N LYS A 14 -7.53 -23.64 -11.08
CA LYS A 14 -8.94 -23.32 -10.90
C LYS A 14 -9.22 -22.11 -11.77
N HIS A 15 -9.73 -22.37 -12.97
CA HIS A 15 -10.25 -21.36 -13.87
C HIS A 15 -11.44 -20.73 -13.13
N TYR A 16 -11.23 -19.58 -12.49
CA TYR A 16 -12.33 -18.79 -11.96
C TYR A 16 -13.04 -18.20 -13.18
N GLN A 17 -13.99 -18.98 -13.69
CA GLN A 17 -14.88 -18.54 -14.75
C GLN A 17 -15.81 -17.50 -14.13
N CYS A 18 -15.46 -16.23 -14.31
CA CYS A 18 -16.34 -15.12 -13.97
C CYS A 18 -17.44 -15.11 -15.03
N ASN A 19 -18.55 -15.77 -14.72
CA ASN A 19 -19.74 -15.68 -15.56
C ASN A 19 -20.16 -14.20 -15.58
N ILE A 20 -20.25 -13.63 -16.77
CA ILE A 20 -20.84 -12.31 -16.97
C ILE A 20 -22.32 -12.48 -16.59
N LEU A 21 -22.67 -12.08 -15.37
CA LEU A 21 -24.06 -12.00 -14.95
C LEU A 21 -24.68 -10.86 -15.74
N GLU A 22 -25.64 -11.19 -16.60
CA GLU A 22 -26.48 -10.19 -17.27
C GLU A 22 -27.19 -9.33 -16.23
N GLU A 23 -27.42 -8.05 -16.54
CA GLU A 23 -27.89 -7.04 -15.58
C GLU A 23 -29.19 -7.46 -14.85
N ASP A 24 -30.04 -8.28 -15.49
CA ASP A 24 -31.29 -8.80 -14.92
C ASP A 24 -31.09 -9.75 -13.73
N GLN A 25 -29.93 -10.42 -13.63
CA GLN A 25 -29.65 -11.42 -12.59
C GLN A 25 -29.21 -10.80 -11.26
N LEU A 26 -28.76 -9.54 -11.25
CA LEU A 26 -28.38 -8.85 -10.00
C LEU A 26 -29.61 -8.20 -9.33
N THR A 27 -30.57 -7.73 -10.13
CA THR A 27 -31.91 -7.40 -9.63
C THR A 27 -32.56 -8.66 -9.06
N ASP A 28 -32.39 -9.81 -9.70
CA ASP A 28 -32.95 -11.08 -9.20
C ASP A 28 -32.31 -11.55 -7.89
N LEU A 29 -31.03 -11.27 -7.59
CA LEU A 29 -30.46 -11.52 -6.24
C LEU A 29 -31.06 -10.61 -5.15
N THR A 30 -31.59 -9.46 -5.55
CA THR A 30 -32.27 -8.53 -4.65
C THR A 30 -33.75 -8.92 -4.48
N GLU A 31 -34.33 -9.60 -5.48
CA GLU A 31 -35.71 -10.12 -5.46
C GLU A 31 -35.81 -11.56 -4.90
N ALA A 32 -34.75 -12.35 -5.00
CA ALA A 32 -34.64 -13.73 -4.52
C ALA A 32 -34.37 -13.80 -3.01
N GLY A 33 -35.09 -13.04 -2.20
CA GLY A 33 -35.32 -13.31 -0.77
C GLY A 33 -34.12 -13.48 0.17
N ASP A 34 -32.88 -13.33 -0.30
CA ASP A 34 -31.67 -13.42 0.51
C ASP A 34 -31.57 -12.13 1.31
N LYS A 35 -32.11 -12.19 2.52
CA LYS A 35 -32.16 -11.08 3.46
C LYS A 35 -30.75 -10.72 3.91
N ILE A 36 -30.14 -9.77 3.20
CA ILE A 36 -28.93 -9.09 3.66
C ILE A 36 -29.27 -8.44 5.01
N HIS A 37 -28.43 -8.70 6.03
CA HIS A 37 -28.62 -8.12 7.35
C HIS A 37 -28.54 -6.58 7.28
N PRO A 38 -29.42 -5.82 7.95
CA PRO A 38 -29.44 -4.36 7.84
C PRO A 38 -28.11 -3.69 8.26
N ASP A 39 -27.36 -4.31 9.16
CA ASP A 39 -26.04 -3.82 9.60
C ASP A 39 -24.86 -4.37 8.78
N PHE A 40 -25.12 -5.15 7.73
CA PHE A 40 -24.05 -5.66 6.88
C PHE A 40 -23.56 -4.57 5.93
N HIS A 41 -22.29 -4.19 6.08
CA HIS A 41 -21.62 -3.24 5.20
C HIS A 41 -20.37 -3.88 4.58
N LEU A 42 -20.34 -3.96 3.25
CA LEU A 42 -19.16 -4.37 2.49
C LEU A 42 -18.38 -3.13 2.05
N TRP A 43 -17.13 -3.03 2.50
CA TRP A 43 -16.21 -1.96 2.10
C TRP A 43 -15.21 -2.49 1.08
N MET A 44 -15.08 -1.80 -0.05
CA MET A 44 -14.05 -2.09 -1.05
C MET A 44 -13.15 -0.87 -1.21
N ILE A 45 -11.84 -1.08 -1.10
CA ILE A 45 -10.83 -0.04 -1.20
C ILE A 45 -10.02 -0.30 -2.45
N CYS A 46 -10.02 0.65 -3.38
CA CYS A 46 -9.24 0.58 -4.61
C CYS A 46 -8.50 1.89 -4.86
N ASN A 47 -7.38 1.81 -5.57
CA ASN A 47 -6.70 3.00 -6.07
C ASN A 47 -7.52 3.59 -7.22
N ILE A 48 -7.59 4.92 -7.33
CA ILE A 48 -8.27 5.62 -8.43
C ILE A 48 -7.76 5.17 -9.80
N SER A 49 -6.47 4.83 -9.91
CA SER A 49 -5.88 4.29 -11.15
C SER A 49 -6.36 2.88 -11.50
N ALA A 50 -6.86 2.13 -10.51
CA ALA A 50 -7.39 0.78 -10.65
C ALA A 50 -8.92 0.74 -10.66
N CYS A 51 -9.64 1.86 -10.50
CA CYS A 51 -11.11 1.89 -10.57
C CYS A 51 -11.68 1.38 -11.90
N GLY A 52 -10.86 1.33 -12.95
CA GLY A 52 -11.20 0.73 -14.24
C GLY A 52 -11.36 -0.79 -14.20
N SER A 53 -10.69 -1.49 -13.27
CA SER A 53 -10.75 -2.95 -13.15
C SER A 53 -11.97 -3.46 -12.39
N LEU A 54 -12.73 -2.56 -11.75
CA LEU A 54 -13.93 -2.94 -11.03
C LEU A 54 -15.07 -3.23 -12.03
N PRO A 55 -15.77 -4.38 -11.90
CA PRO A 55 -16.95 -4.68 -12.72
C PRO A 55 -17.93 -3.50 -12.76
N GLY A 56 -18.47 -3.22 -13.95
CA GLY A 56 -19.40 -2.11 -14.17
C GLY A 56 -20.61 -2.17 -13.23
N ILE A 57 -21.09 -3.38 -12.95
CA ILE A 57 -22.26 -3.59 -12.10
C ILE A 57 -22.00 -3.23 -10.64
N LEU A 58 -20.82 -3.58 -10.10
CA LEU A 58 -20.40 -3.15 -8.76
C LEU A 58 -20.27 -1.63 -8.68
N ARG A 59 -19.76 -0.98 -9.73
CA ARG A 59 -19.68 0.49 -9.82
C ARG A 59 -21.04 1.19 -9.82
N ARG A 60 -22.12 0.50 -10.22
CA ARG A 60 -23.48 1.03 -10.26
C ARG A 60 -24.21 0.83 -8.93
N CYS A 61 -24.04 -0.32 -8.30
CA CYS A 61 -24.76 -0.69 -7.08
C CYS A 61 -24.12 -0.18 -5.77
N MET A 62 -22.91 0.39 -5.83
CA MET A 62 -22.16 0.81 -4.65
C MET A 62 -22.10 2.33 -4.48
N THR A 63 -22.12 2.77 -3.23
CA THR A 63 -21.83 4.15 -2.85
C THR A 63 -20.34 4.41 -2.99
N LYS A 64 -19.97 5.39 -3.83
CA LYS A 64 -18.57 5.77 -4.07
C LYS A 64 -18.13 6.81 -3.04
N LEU A 65 -17.12 6.46 -2.24
CA LEU A 65 -16.43 7.39 -1.36
C LEU A 65 -15.03 7.64 -1.91
N VAL A 66 -14.73 8.89 -2.29
CA VAL A 66 -13.38 9.30 -2.69
C VAL A 66 -12.68 9.88 -1.47
N ILE A 67 -11.61 9.20 -1.03
CA ILE A 67 -10.78 9.68 0.07
C ILE A 67 -9.53 10.31 -0.54
N GLU A 68 -9.49 11.63 -0.56
CA GLU A 68 -8.29 12.36 -0.96
C GLU A 68 -7.35 12.52 0.24
N THR A 69 -6.05 12.38 -0.01
CA THR A 69 -5.04 12.75 0.98
C THR A 69 -4.69 14.22 0.77
N PRO A 70 -4.99 15.12 1.74
CA PRO A 70 -4.70 16.54 1.59
C PRO A 70 -3.19 16.75 1.44
N SER A 71 -2.79 17.47 0.40
CA SER A 71 -1.39 17.67 -0.01
C SER A 71 -0.59 18.63 0.87
N MET A 72 -1.19 19.13 1.95
CA MET A 72 -0.51 20.07 2.85
C MET A 72 0.63 19.39 3.60
N LEU A 73 1.83 19.96 3.46
CA LEU A 73 3.06 19.44 4.06
C LEU A 73 2.93 19.23 5.58
N GLN A 74 2.25 20.13 6.29
CA GLN A 74 2.02 20.03 7.74
C GLN A 74 1.22 18.78 8.10
N ASN A 75 0.21 18.42 7.30
CA ASN A 75 -0.61 17.23 7.53
C ASN A 75 0.20 15.96 7.25
N THR A 76 1.01 15.96 6.19
CA THR A 76 1.92 14.86 5.87
C THR A 76 2.98 14.67 6.97
N LEU A 77 3.53 15.75 7.51
CA LEU A 77 4.47 15.74 8.62
C LEU A 77 3.86 15.13 9.87
N ARG A 78 2.67 15.61 10.27
CA ARG A 78 1.97 15.10 11.45
C ARG A 78 1.67 13.61 11.32
N ARG A 79 1.22 13.17 10.13
CA ARG A 79 0.98 11.74 9.84
C ARG A 79 2.27 10.93 9.92
N SER A 80 3.30 11.32 9.17
CA SER A 80 4.59 10.62 9.14
C SER A 80 5.21 10.51 10.53
N TYR A 81 5.16 11.58 11.32
CA TYR A 81 5.62 11.61 12.71
C TYR A 81 4.81 10.66 13.59
N SER A 82 3.48 10.73 13.55
CA SER A 82 2.62 9.83 14.34
C SER A 82 2.87 8.35 14.01
N GLN A 83 3.05 8.01 12.74
CA GLN A 83 3.31 6.64 12.30
C GLN A 83 4.72 6.17 12.71
N ALA A 84 5.73 7.04 12.59
CA ALA A 84 7.08 6.77 13.08
C ALA A 84 7.11 6.56 14.59
N GLN A 85 6.40 7.41 15.34
CA GLN A 85 6.28 7.30 16.80
C GLN A 85 5.57 6.02 17.22
N ILE A 86 4.48 5.63 16.56
CA ILE A 86 3.77 4.37 16.84
C ILE A 86 4.69 3.17 16.58
N LYS A 87 5.46 3.18 15.49
CA LYS A 87 6.34 2.06 15.13
C LYS A 87 7.48 1.89 16.14
N LEU A 88 8.06 2.98 16.61
CA LEU A 88 9.35 2.93 17.31
C LEU A 88 9.31 3.31 18.79
N GLY A 89 8.24 3.93 19.27
CA GLY A 89 8.16 4.47 20.64
C GLY A 89 9.34 5.39 20.95
N ASP A 90 9.96 5.20 22.12
CA ASP A 90 11.11 5.98 22.61
C ASP A 90 12.48 5.41 22.19
N THR A 91 12.52 4.47 21.25
CA THR A 91 13.77 3.77 20.85
C THR A 91 14.79 4.69 20.17
N ILE A 92 14.34 5.73 19.47
CA ILE A 92 15.19 6.72 18.80
C ILE A 92 14.99 8.10 19.45
N LYS A 93 16.07 8.89 19.51
CA LYS A 93 16.04 10.30 19.91
C LYS A 93 14.97 11.06 19.12
N ALA A 94 14.08 11.77 19.82
CA ALA A 94 12.98 12.53 19.23
C ALA A 94 13.42 13.44 18.06
N GLU A 95 14.59 14.07 18.16
CA GLU A 95 15.15 14.90 17.10
C GLU A 95 15.34 14.15 15.77
N ARG A 96 15.91 12.93 15.80
CA ARG A 96 16.13 12.12 14.60
C ARG A 96 14.83 11.65 13.99
N LEU A 97 13.85 11.32 14.83
CA LEU A 97 12.50 10.94 14.39
C LEU A 97 11.81 12.10 13.67
N VAL A 98 11.88 13.31 14.24
CA VAL A 98 11.34 14.54 13.60
C VAL A 98 12.03 14.81 12.26
N LEU A 99 13.36 14.68 12.20
CA LEU A 99 14.12 14.90 10.96
C LEU A 99 13.74 13.90 9.86
N LEU A 100 13.65 12.60 10.20
CA LEU A 100 13.24 11.56 9.25
C LEU A 100 11.79 11.75 8.79
N ALA A 101 10.87 12.08 9.70
CA ALA A 101 9.49 12.39 9.36
C ALA A 101 9.37 13.64 8.47
N ALA A 102 10.18 14.67 8.73
CA ALA A 102 10.26 15.88 7.91
C ALA A 102 10.81 15.59 6.50
N LEU A 103 11.91 14.85 6.41
CA LEU A 103 12.48 14.42 5.14
C LEU A 103 11.45 13.63 4.32
N HIS A 104 10.83 12.61 4.93
CA HIS A 104 9.82 11.80 4.26
C HIS A 104 8.64 12.64 3.76
N SER A 105 8.18 13.60 4.56
CA SER A 105 7.07 14.49 4.19
C SER A 105 7.41 15.41 3.03
N ILE A 106 8.63 15.93 2.99
CA ILE A 106 9.13 16.74 1.87
C ILE A 106 9.23 15.89 0.60
N LEU A 107 9.72 14.65 0.72
CA LEU A 107 9.81 13.72 -0.41
C LEU A 107 8.43 13.36 -0.98
N LEU A 108 7.47 13.06 -0.11
CA LEU A 108 6.07 12.83 -0.50
C LEU A 108 5.44 14.08 -1.15
N HIS A 109 5.71 15.25 -0.59
CA HIS A 109 5.20 16.51 -1.15
C HIS A 109 5.80 16.78 -2.54
N ARG A 110 7.11 16.55 -2.72
CA ARG A 110 7.79 16.66 -4.01
C ARG A 110 7.24 15.67 -5.04
N GLN A 111 6.92 14.44 -4.63
CA GLN A 111 6.32 13.43 -5.50
C GLN A 111 4.94 13.86 -6.05
N HIS A 112 4.21 14.70 -5.32
CA HIS A 112 2.92 15.24 -5.76
C HIS A 112 3.07 16.19 -6.97
N TYR A 113 4.18 16.94 -7.07
CA TYR A 113 4.45 17.91 -8.16
C TYR A 113 5.08 17.27 -9.42
N ARG A 114 4.56 16.13 -9.87
CA ARG A 114 5.03 15.30 -11.01
C ARG A 114 5.97 15.97 -12.05
N SER A 115 6.98 15.19 -12.48
CA SER A 115 7.87 15.34 -13.66
C SER A 115 8.84 16.52 -13.78
N TRP A 116 8.62 17.68 -13.14
CA TRP A 116 9.57 18.80 -13.28
C TRP A 116 10.77 18.74 -12.35
N VAL A 117 10.70 17.96 -11.27
CA VAL A 117 11.69 18.03 -10.19
C VAL A 117 12.53 16.75 -10.06
N GLN A 118 12.13 15.61 -10.63
CA GLN A 118 12.82 14.32 -10.41
C GLN A 118 13.10 13.60 -11.74
N ALA A 119 14.36 13.23 -11.97
CA ALA A 119 14.80 12.57 -13.20
C ALA A 119 14.25 11.15 -13.35
N HIS A 120 13.93 10.46 -12.24
CA HIS A 120 13.33 9.12 -12.23
C HIS A 120 12.14 9.08 -11.28
N PRO A 121 11.00 8.49 -11.68
CA PRO A 121 9.82 8.38 -10.83
C PRO A 121 10.01 7.28 -9.78
N TYR A 122 10.62 7.61 -8.64
CA TYR A 122 10.55 6.75 -7.46
C TYR A 122 9.26 7.05 -6.70
N HIS A 123 8.52 6.00 -6.34
CA HIS A 123 7.30 6.12 -5.56
C HIS A 123 7.62 5.93 -4.08
N TRP A 124 7.85 7.03 -3.36
CA TRP A 124 7.99 7.02 -1.92
C TRP A 124 6.70 6.56 -1.25
N THR A 125 6.85 5.66 -0.29
CA THR A 125 5.78 5.04 0.49
C THR A 125 6.12 5.07 1.97
N GLN A 126 5.11 4.80 2.80
CA GLN A 126 5.32 4.63 4.25
C GLN A 126 6.34 3.54 4.58
N ALA A 127 6.49 2.53 3.72
CA ALA A 127 7.48 1.46 3.90
C ALA A 127 8.92 2.01 3.88
N ASP A 128 9.19 3.05 3.07
CA ASP A 128 10.51 3.69 3.01
C ASP A 128 10.85 4.42 4.32
N LEU A 129 9.87 5.11 4.92
CA LEU A 129 10.06 5.72 6.24
C LEU A 129 10.40 4.67 7.30
N PHE A 130 9.68 3.55 7.25
CA PHE A 130 9.88 2.44 8.17
C PHE A 130 11.23 1.75 8.00
N ALA A 131 11.69 1.55 6.76
CA ALA A 131 13.01 1.03 6.47
C ALA A 131 14.11 2.00 6.95
N ALA A 132 13.95 3.31 6.72
CA ALA A 132 14.89 4.32 7.19
C ALA A 132 14.99 4.35 8.72
N LEU A 133 13.88 4.16 9.44
CA LEU A 133 13.89 4.04 10.90
C LEU A 133 14.62 2.77 11.36
N ASP A 134 14.39 1.63 10.72
CA ASP A 134 15.06 0.37 11.08
C ASP A 134 16.57 0.46 10.85
N ILE A 135 16.98 1.07 9.74
CA ILE A 135 18.37 1.43 9.45
C ILE A 135 18.93 2.35 10.54
N GLN A 136 18.16 3.36 10.96
CA GLN A 136 18.60 4.31 11.98
C GLN A 136 18.80 3.66 13.35
N VAL A 137 17.96 2.69 13.73
CA VAL A 137 18.14 1.86 14.93
C VAL A 137 19.40 1.01 14.81
N LYS A 138 19.55 0.28 13.69
CA LYS A 138 20.72 -0.55 13.43
C LYS A 138 22.00 0.26 13.51
N LEU A 139 22.06 1.40 12.81
CA LEU A 139 23.19 2.32 12.85
C LEU A 139 23.49 2.80 14.27
N GLN A 140 22.48 3.08 15.10
CA GLN A 140 22.73 3.47 16.49
C GLN A 140 23.37 2.33 17.31
N THR A 141 23.08 1.06 16.98
CA THR A 141 23.72 -0.10 17.60
C THR A 141 25.09 -0.43 17.02
N THR A 142 25.32 -0.19 15.72
CA THR A 142 26.56 -0.55 15.01
C THR A 142 27.54 0.61 14.84
N TRP A 143 27.22 1.86 15.20
CA TRP A 143 28.19 2.96 15.12
C TRP A 143 29.40 2.77 16.07
N ASP A 144 29.33 1.81 16.99
CA ASP A 144 30.46 1.35 17.81
C ASP A 144 31.37 0.36 17.06
N ASP A 145 30.95 -0.14 15.88
CA ASP A 145 31.64 -1.16 15.09
C ASP A 145 31.57 -0.85 13.58
N SER A 146 32.59 -0.14 13.07
CA SER A 146 32.55 0.55 11.77
C SER A 146 32.37 -0.35 10.54
N GLU A 147 32.66 -1.66 10.63
CA GLU A 147 32.54 -2.61 9.53
C GLU A 147 31.08 -2.92 9.17
N SER A 148 30.18 -2.91 10.16
CA SER A 148 28.76 -3.26 9.98
C SER A 148 27.97 -2.21 9.18
N LEU A 149 28.52 -1.01 9.00
CA LEU A 149 27.91 0.09 8.25
C LEU A 149 27.98 -0.15 6.73
N LEU A 150 29.02 -0.85 6.27
CA LEU A 150 29.26 -1.12 4.86
C LEU A 150 28.33 -2.21 4.32
N GLU A 151 28.00 -3.22 5.13
CA GLU A 151 27.05 -4.27 4.75
C GLU A 151 25.60 -3.77 4.59
N LEU A 152 25.25 -2.62 5.17
CA LEU A 152 23.91 -2.06 5.08
C LEU A 152 23.68 -1.22 3.81
N LEU A 153 24.76 -0.83 3.11
CA LEU A 153 24.75 0.03 1.92
C LEU A 153 24.99 -0.72 0.61
N ILE A 154 25.25 -2.03 0.67
CA ILE A 154 25.47 -2.94 -0.46
C ILE A 154 24.22 -3.83 -0.63
#